data_AF-A0A1S6ISN1-F1
#
_entry.id   AF-A0A1S6ISN1-F1
#
_cell.length_a   1.000
_cell.length_b   1.000
_cell.length_c   1.000
_cell.angle_alpha   90.00
_cell.angle_beta   90.00
_cell.angle_gamma   90.00
#
_symmetry.space_group_name_H-M   'P 1'
#
loop_
_entity.id
_entity.type
_entity.pdbx_description
1 polymer ?
#
loop_
_entity_poly.entity_id
_entity_poly.type
_entity_poly.pdbx_seq_one_letter_code
_entity_poly.pdbx_strand_id
1 'polypeptide(L)'
;MYILQQNLFSFEQWLEIESEYRLEPFFSVLDLRPYSQALCSDTKRGRKPENREAILRALLVAPFENISEFTALRERLVSDIRFRYQCGFELAKRVPSISTFSRVFGQIMEKEIAQKLFNDWNCQIQFSP
;
A
#
# COMPACT_ATOMS: atom_id res chain seq x y z
N MET A 1 25.78 -5.30 -36.92
CA MET A 1 26.25 -4.48 -35.79
C MET A 1 25.46 -4.90 -34.57
N TYR A 2 26.02 -5.76 -33.72
CA TYR A 2 25.37 -6.20 -32.49
C TYR A 2 25.85 -5.30 -31.36
N ILE A 3 24.95 -4.50 -30.80
CA ILE A 3 25.25 -3.71 -29.60
C ILE A 3 25.19 -4.69 -28.43
N LEU A 4 26.37 -5.16 -28.01
CA LEU A 4 26.52 -5.86 -26.73
C LEU A 4 26.53 -4.81 -25.63
N GLN A 5 25.34 -4.36 -25.24
CA GLN A 5 25.20 -3.48 -24.09
C GLN A 5 25.71 -4.26 -22.87
N GLN A 6 26.87 -3.86 -22.34
CA GLN A 6 27.39 -4.45 -21.11
C GLN A 6 26.37 -4.17 -20.01
N ASN A 7 25.96 -5.22 -19.30
CA ASN A 7 24.97 -5.07 -18.24
C ASN A 7 25.55 -4.12 -17.19
N LEU A 8 24.87 -3.01 -16.92
CA LEU A 8 25.40 -1.92 -16.09
C LEU A 8 25.66 -2.35 -14.64
N PHE A 9 25.06 -3.49 -14.23
CA PHE A 9 25.12 -4.06 -12.89
C PHE A 9 25.25 -5.59 -12.95
N SER A 10 25.87 -6.18 -11.93
CA SER A 10 25.86 -7.64 -11.72
C SER A 10 24.48 -8.11 -11.25
N PHE A 11 24.20 -9.42 -11.38
CA PHE A 11 22.94 -10.01 -10.89
C PHE A 11 22.74 -9.79 -9.38
N GLU A 12 23.81 -9.84 -8.60
CA GLU A 12 23.78 -9.61 -7.15
C GLU A 12 23.46 -8.15 -6.82
N GLN A 13 24.06 -7.19 -7.54
CA GLN A 13 23.73 -5.77 -7.39
C GLN A 13 22.27 -5.48 -7.74
N TRP A 14 21.74 -6.15 -8.77
CA TRP A 14 20.32 -6.09 -9.11
C TRP A 14 19.43 -6.60 -7.97
N LEU A 15 19.82 -7.71 -7.34
CA LEU A 15 19.08 -8.30 -6.23
C LEU A 15 19.11 -7.42 -4.98
N GLU A 16 20.24 -6.78 -4.70
CA GLU A 16 20.40 -5.82 -3.61
C GLU A 16 19.54 -4.56 -3.85
N ILE A 17 19.57 -4.01 -5.06
CA ILE A 17 18.73 -2.87 -5.45
C ILE A 17 17.24 -3.25 -5.37
N GLU A 18 16.82 -4.43 -5.86
CA GLU A 18 15.43 -4.91 -5.75
C GLU A 18 14.99 -5.07 -4.28
N SER A 19 15.93 -5.33 -3.36
CA SER A 19 15.65 -5.49 -1.93
C SER A 19 15.36 -4.16 -1.21
N GLU A 20 15.91 -3.03 -1.67
CA GLU A 20 15.63 -1.69 -1.12
C GLU A 20 14.20 -1.23 -1.41
N TYR A 21 13.58 -1.70 -2.51
CA TYR A 21 12.18 -1.39 -2.86
C TYR A 21 11.16 -2.23 -2.07
N ARG A 22 11.57 -2.93 -1.02
CA ARG A 22 10.62 -3.72 -0.21
C ARG A 22 9.69 -2.78 0.55
N LEU A 23 8.40 -2.86 0.24
CA LEU A 23 7.31 -2.22 1.00
C LEU A 23 7.19 -2.73 2.44
N GLU A 24 7.82 -3.87 2.74
CA GLU A 24 7.84 -4.50 4.07
C GLU A 24 8.44 -3.58 5.16
N PRO A 25 9.66 -3.02 5.01
CA PRO A 25 10.17 -2.03 5.97
C PRO A 25 9.29 -0.76 6.08
N PHE A 26 8.67 -0.29 4.99
CA PHE A 26 7.82 0.91 5.01
C PHE A 26 6.65 0.78 6.00
N PHE A 27 5.96 -0.36 6.02
CA PHE A 27 4.86 -0.59 6.96
C PHE A 27 5.29 -1.06 8.35
N SER A 28 6.55 -1.43 8.54
CA SER A 28 7.08 -1.75 9.87
C SER A 28 7.24 -0.50 10.74
N VAL A 29 7.55 0.65 10.11
CA VAL A 29 7.74 1.93 10.81
C VAL A 29 6.40 2.65 11.05
N LEU A 30 5.42 2.45 10.17
CA LEU A 30 4.13 3.14 10.23
C LEU A 30 3.01 2.24 10.75
N ASP A 31 2.60 2.43 12.01
CA ASP A 31 1.45 1.73 12.56
C ASP A 31 0.12 2.27 11.99
N LEU A 32 -0.46 1.50 11.06
CA LEU A 32 -1.70 1.87 10.36
C LEU A 32 -2.98 1.44 11.09
N ARG A 33 -2.86 0.66 12.17
CA ARG A 33 -4.00 0.16 12.94
C ARG A 33 -4.96 1.26 13.41
N PRO A 34 -4.52 2.37 14.06
CA PRO A 34 -5.45 3.40 14.55
C PRO A 34 -6.26 4.05 13.42
N TYR A 35 -5.65 4.27 12.27
CA TYR A 35 -6.31 4.85 11.09
C TYR A 35 -7.28 3.87 10.45
N SER A 36 -6.92 2.59 10.38
CA SER A 36 -7.80 1.54 9.86
C SER A 36 -9.06 1.37 10.73
N GLN A 37 -8.94 1.52 12.05
CA GLN A 37 -10.07 1.48 12.97
C GLN A 37 -10.99 2.69 12.77
N ALA A 38 -10.43 3.88 12.53
CA ALA A 38 -11.23 5.06 12.21
C ALA A 38 -12.01 4.90 10.89
N LEU A 39 -11.58 4.02 9.98
CA LEU A 39 -12.27 3.68 8.72
C LEU A 39 -13.32 2.56 8.88
N CYS A 40 -13.32 1.83 9.99
CA CYS A 40 -14.36 0.85 10.26
C CYS A 40 -15.68 1.56 10.53
N SER A 41 -16.73 1.15 9.82
CA SER A 41 -18.10 1.54 10.12
C SER A 41 -18.62 0.68 11.27
N ASP A 42 -19.26 1.29 12.26
CA ASP A 42 -19.81 0.63 13.46
C ASP A 42 -21.05 -0.25 13.17
N THR A 43 -21.41 -0.38 11.90
CA THR A 43 -22.57 -1.15 11.45
C THR A 43 -22.27 -2.65 11.46
N LYS A 44 -22.82 -3.35 12.46
CA LYS A 44 -22.79 -4.82 12.60
C LYS A 44 -23.60 -5.59 11.54
N ARG A 45 -24.14 -4.91 10.52
CA ARG A 45 -25.13 -5.46 9.59
C ARG A 45 -24.57 -5.50 8.17
N GLY A 46 -24.29 -6.70 7.65
CA GLY A 46 -23.86 -6.93 6.27
C GLY A 46 -22.66 -7.87 6.13
N ARG A 47 -22.11 -7.93 4.90
CA ARG A 47 -20.89 -8.69 4.56
C ARG A 47 -19.73 -8.21 5.44
N LYS A 48 -18.89 -9.15 5.92
CA LYS A 48 -17.67 -8.83 6.67
C LYS A 48 -16.89 -7.74 5.92
N PRO A 49 -16.52 -6.63 6.59
CA PRO A 49 -15.79 -5.55 5.94
C PRO A 49 -14.47 -6.09 5.39
N GLU A 50 -14.12 -5.66 4.18
CA GLU A 50 -12.80 -5.92 3.59
C GLU A 50 -11.73 -5.32 4.51
N ASN A 51 -10.53 -5.92 4.52
CA ASN A 51 -9.43 -5.48 5.40
C ASN A 51 -9.04 -4.02 5.06
N ARG A 52 -9.51 -3.07 5.89
CA ARG A 52 -9.30 -1.63 5.68
C ARG A 52 -7.84 -1.24 5.78
N GLU A 53 -7.09 -1.91 6.65
CA GLU A 53 -5.65 -1.71 6.77
C GLU A 53 -4.94 -2.08 5.47
N ALA A 54 -5.27 -3.22 4.87
CA ALA A 54 -4.69 -3.64 3.60
C ALA A 54 -5.05 -2.70 2.43
N ILE A 55 -6.29 -2.18 2.43
CA ILE A 55 -6.71 -1.16 1.46
C ILE A 55 -5.91 0.14 1.66
N LEU A 56 -5.74 0.58 2.92
CA LEU A 56 -4.97 1.77 3.25
C LEU A 56 -3.51 1.62 2.81
N ARG A 57 -2.90 0.46 3.10
CA ARG A 57 -1.55 0.11 2.62
C ARG A 57 -1.45 0.21 1.11
N ALA A 58 -2.36 -0.42 0.37
CA ALA A 58 -2.35 -0.38 -1.08
C ALA A 58 -2.48 1.05 -1.65
N LEU A 59 -3.30 1.89 -1.03
CA LEU A 59 -3.45 3.29 -1.43
C LEU A 59 -2.21 4.13 -1.12
N LEU A 60 -1.51 3.85 -0.01
CA LEU A 60 -0.26 4.52 0.34
C LEU A 60 0.89 4.08 -0.57
N VAL A 61 0.91 2.80 -0.98
CA VAL A 61 1.93 2.25 -1.87
C VAL A 61 1.76 2.70 -3.32
N ALA A 62 0.51 2.85 -3.79
CA ALA A 62 0.23 3.11 -5.20
C ALA A 62 1.07 4.25 -5.82
N PRO A 63 1.27 5.41 -5.17
CA PRO A 63 2.15 6.46 -5.68
C PRO A 63 3.62 6.05 -5.81
N PHE A 64 4.16 5.22 -4.92
CA PHE A 64 5.55 4.74 -4.99
C PHE A 64 5.76 3.80 -6.18
N GLU A 65 4.72 3.08 -6.60
CA GLU A 65 4.71 2.21 -7.78
C GLU A 65 4.30 2.96 -9.07
N ASN A 66 4.17 4.30 -9.03
CA ASN A 66 3.66 5.15 -10.12
C ASN A 66 2.25 4.77 -10.60
N ILE A 67 1.40 4.25 -9.71
CA ILE A 67 0.00 3.89 -10.00
C ILE A 67 -0.91 5.03 -9.53
N SER A 68 -1.53 5.74 -10.48
CA SER A 68 -2.43 6.86 -10.20
C SER A 68 -3.92 6.49 -10.23
N GLU A 69 -4.30 5.39 -10.90
CA GLU A 69 -5.70 5.00 -11.07
C GLU A 69 -6.09 3.77 -10.23
N PHE A 70 -7.33 3.75 -9.72
CA PHE A 70 -7.87 2.60 -8.97
C PHE A 70 -8.05 1.34 -9.82
N THR A 71 -8.31 1.51 -11.12
CA THR A 71 -8.35 0.43 -12.14
C THR A 71 -7.00 -0.26 -12.22
N ALA A 72 -5.93 0.51 -12.48
CA ALA A 72 -4.56 0.03 -12.54
C ALA A 72 -4.10 -0.60 -11.22
N LEU A 73 -4.44 -0.01 -10.07
CA LEU A 73 -4.14 -0.58 -8.76
C LEU A 73 -4.77 -1.96 -8.57
N ARG A 74 -6.03 -2.11 -8.95
CA ARG A 74 -6.73 -3.39 -8.86
C ARG A 74 -6.11 -4.42 -9.81
N GLU A 75 -5.78 -4.04 -11.04
CA GLU A 75 -5.12 -4.92 -12.01
C GLU A 75 -3.75 -5.38 -11.50
N ARG A 76 -2.99 -4.47 -10.86
CA ARG A 76 -1.72 -4.82 -10.22
C ARG A 76 -1.91 -5.82 -9.08
N LEU A 77 -2.90 -5.62 -8.22
CA LEU A 77 -3.22 -6.57 -7.13
C LEU A 77 -3.69 -7.94 -7.62
N VAL A 78 -4.26 -8.02 -8.82
CA VAL A 78 -4.69 -9.28 -9.43
C VAL A 78 -3.53 -9.99 -10.12
N SER A 79 -2.68 -9.24 -10.82
CA SER A 79 -1.56 -9.79 -11.60
C SER A 79 -0.34 -10.12 -10.75
N ASP A 80 -0.07 -9.34 -9.70
CA ASP A 80 1.12 -9.48 -8.85
C ASP A 80 0.75 -9.95 -7.44
N ILE A 81 1.00 -11.23 -7.18
CA ILE A 81 0.73 -11.85 -5.89
C ILE A 81 1.66 -11.33 -4.77
N ARG A 82 2.88 -10.89 -5.12
CA ARG A 82 3.84 -10.34 -4.15
C ARG A 82 3.36 -8.98 -3.69
N PHE A 83 2.98 -8.12 -4.62
CA PHE A 83 2.40 -6.80 -4.33
C PHE A 83 1.18 -6.92 -3.41
N ARG A 84 0.31 -7.88 -3.72
CA ARG A 84 -0.87 -8.18 -2.91
C ARG A 84 -0.52 -8.65 -1.49
N TYR A 85 0.48 -9.51 -1.35
CA TYR A 85 0.95 -9.99 -0.05
C TYR A 85 1.57 -8.85 0.77
N GLN A 86 2.42 -8.03 0.17
CA GLN A 86 3.07 -6.88 0.80
C GLN A 86 2.05 -5.84 1.30
N CYS A 87 0.97 -5.63 0.56
CA CYS A 87 -0.13 -4.78 1.00
C CYS A 87 -0.92 -5.38 2.18
N GLY A 88 -0.71 -6.64 2.57
CA GLY A 88 -1.41 -7.32 3.66
C GLY A 88 -2.78 -7.91 3.29
N PHE A 89 -3.04 -8.13 2.00
CA PHE A 89 -4.27 -8.81 1.58
C PHE A 89 -4.16 -10.33 1.77
N GLU A 90 -5.19 -10.94 2.34
CA GLU A 90 -5.31 -12.40 2.38
C GLU A 90 -5.35 -12.98 0.97
N LEU A 91 -4.40 -13.85 0.62
CA LEU A 91 -4.27 -14.42 -0.73
C LEU A 91 -5.48 -15.28 -1.15
N ALA A 92 -6.14 -15.93 -0.18
CA ALA A 92 -7.31 -16.77 -0.41
C ALA A 92 -8.60 -15.98 -0.72
N LYS A 93 -8.66 -14.70 -0.37
CA LYS A 93 -9.84 -13.86 -0.64
C LYS A 93 -9.84 -13.33 -2.08
N ARG A 94 -10.91 -12.66 -2.51
CA ARG A 94 -10.90 -11.92 -3.78
C ARG A 94 -10.35 -10.51 -3.55
N VAL A 95 -9.62 -9.96 -4.51
CA VAL A 95 -9.19 -8.55 -4.51
C VAL A 95 -10.42 -7.63 -4.43
N PRO A 96 -10.39 -6.57 -3.61
CA PRO A 96 -11.49 -5.61 -3.51
C PRO A 96 -11.87 -4.99 -4.86
N SER A 97 -13.12 -4.56 -4.98
CA SER A 97 -13.60 -3.87 -6.19
C SER A 97 -13.08 -2.43 -6.25
N ILE A 98 -13.07 -1.84 -7.45
CA ILE A 98 -12.72 -0.42 -7.66
C ILE A 98 -13.62 0.49 -6.81
N SER A 99 -14.92 0.18 -6.76
CA SER A 99 -15.89 0.91 -5.92
C SER A 99 -15.56 0.82 -4.43
N THR A 100 -14.96 -0.29 -3.98
CA THR A 100 -14.50 -0.44 -2.60
C THR A 100 -13.32 0.49 -2.33
N PHE A 101 -12.33 0.54 -3.23
CA PHE A 101 -11.19 1.45 -3.11
C PHE A 101 -11.63 2.92 -3.09
N SER A 102 -12.46 3.31 -4.06
CA SER A 102 -13.00 4.67 -4.16
C SER A 102 -13.76 5.10 -2.90
N ARG A 103 -14.62 4.23 -2.34
CA ARG A 103 -15.34 4.52 -1.10
C ARG A 103 -14.40 4.71 0.09
N VAL A 104 -13.38 3.85 0.24
CA VAL A 104 -12.41 4.00 1.33
C VAL A 104 -11.60 5.27 1.16
N PHE A 105 -11.15 5.56 -0.05
CA PHE A 105 -10.44 6.79 -0.36
C PHE A 105 -11.26 8.04 0.03
N GLY A 106 -12.55 8.07 -0.34
CA GLY A 106 -13.46 9.13 0.10
C GLY A 106 -13.54 9.27 1.61
N GLN A 107 -13.64 8.16 2.36
CA GLN A 107 -13.65 8.18 3.82
C GLN A 107 -12.32 8.68 4.44
N ILE A 108 -11.18 8.37 3.81
CA ILE A 108 -9.87 8.87 4.24
C ILE A 108 -9.82 10.39 4.11
N MET A 109 -10.31 10.92 2.99
CA MET A 109 -10.36 12.37 2.74
C MET A 109 -11.33 13.07 3.69
N GLU A 110 -12.55 12.54 3.84
CA GLU A 110 -13.60 13.10 4.70
C GLU A 110 -13.18 13.16 6.18
N LYS A 111 -12.47 12.14 6.67
CA LYS A 111 -12.03 12.04 8.07
C LYS A 111 -10.66 12.68 8.33
N GLU A 112 -10.09 13.33 7.32
CA GLU A 112 -8.75 13.94 7.33
C GLU A 112 -7.66 12.98 7.80
N ILE A 113 -7.83 11.68 7.52
CA ILE A 113 -6.92 10.62 7.99
C ILE A 113 -5.54 10.79 7.38
N ALA A 114 -5.47 11.19 6.11
CA ALA A 114 -4.20 11.45 5.44
C ALA A 114 -3.39 12.56 6.14
N GLN A 115 -4.06 13.62 6.58
CA GLN A 115 -3.40 14.74 7.25
C GLN A 115 -2.95 14.35 8.65
N LYS A 116 -3.77 13.59 9.39
CA LYS A 116 -3.38 13.04 10.70
C LYS A 116 -2.17 12.13 10.59
N LEU A 117 -2.17 11.22 9.61
CA LEU A 117 -1.05 10.32 9.35
C LEU A 117 0.24 11.07 9.05
N PHE A 118 0.17 12.10 8.21
CA PHE A 118 1.32 12.94 7.89
C PHE A 118 1.86 13.69 9.12
N ASN A 119 0.96 14.27 9.92
CA ASN A 119 1.34 15.00 11.13
C ASN A 119 1.98 14.08 12.17
N ASP A 120 1.37 12.92 12.43
CA ASP A 120 1.88 11.94 13.39
C ASP A 120 3.26 11.41 12.96
N TRP A 121 3.46 11.18 11.66
CA TRP A 121 4.75 10.77 11.13
C TRP A 121 5.83 11.85 11.32
N ASN A 122 5.51 13.12 11.04
CA ASN A 122 6.43 14.23 11.26
C ASN A 122 6.80 14.38 12.74
N CYS A 123 5.84 14.22 13.65
CA CYS A 123 6.10 14.24 15.08
C CYS A 123 7.07 13.12 15.49
N GLN A 124 6.94 11.92 14.93
CA GLN A 124 7.84 10.80 15.25
C GLN A 124 9.28 11.04 14.77
N ILE A 125 9.48 11.62 13.59
CA ILE A 125 10.81 11.93 13.05
C ILE A 125 11.52 12.98 13.91
N GLN A 126 10.78 13.92 14.51
CA GLN A 126 11.35 15.03 15.28
C GLN A 126 11.91 14.62 16.66
N PHE A 127 11.70 13.38 17.09
CA PHE A 127 12.19 12.84 18.38
C PHE A 127 13.23 11.70 18.23
N SER A 128 13.73 11.42 17.02
CA SER A 128 14.86 10.50 16.87
C SER A 128 16.18 11.25 17.11
N PRO A 129 17.02 10.83 18.08
CA PRO A 129 18.30 11.47 18.41
C PRO A 129 19.34 11.36 17.29
#